data_AF-A0AAU6Z2V8-F1
#
_entry.id   AF-A0AAU6Z2V8-F1
#
_cell.length_a   1.000
_cell.length_b   1.000
_cell.length_c   1.000
_cell.angle_alpha   90.00
_cell.angle_beta   90.00
_cell.angle_gamma   90.00
#
_symmetry.space_group_name_H-M   'P 1'
#
loop_
_entity.id
_entity.type
_entity.pdbx_description
1 polymer ?
#
loop_
_entity_poly.entity_id
_entity_poly.type
_entity_poly.pdbx_seq_one_letter_code
_entity_poly.pdbx_strand_id
1 'polypeptide(L)'
;MGRREWLTEAGRQQAYDDGVRTVIDLRNPGEVQRRDTDPQVDDEVLAGIDVVLAPTEDPDDPEFKAICVPYLNDPSCYADNARLFPEKLAAVFKAIAAAPGGVVIHCGAGRDRSGLIAAMLQDLAGDSDQDIAQGYQLAMRGINERHRTHPTPHPHDRFLDEATMAPCWRTAAAA
;
A
#
# COMPACT_ATOMS: atom_id res chain seq x y z
N MET A 1 3.04 -4.41 -9.06
CA MET A 1 1.82 -3.57 -9.17
C MET A 1 0.90 -4.02 -8.07
N GLY A 2 0.49 -3.14 -7.15
CA GLY A 2 -0.23 -3.51 -5.93
C GLY A 2 -1.71 -3.83 -6.11
N ARG A 3 -2.28 -3.61 -7.29
CA ARG A 3 -3.72 -3.82 -7.57
C ARG A 3 -4.08 -5.30 -7.53
N ARG A 4 -5.04 -5.68 -6.67
CA ARG A 4 -5.57 -7.04 -6.61
C ARG A 4 -6.21 -7.51 -7.92
N GLU A 5 -6.72 -6.60 -8.76
CA GLU A 5 -7.32 -6.96 -10.07
C GLU A 5 -6.30 -7.58 -11.03
N TRP A 6 -4.99 -7.41 -10.78
CA TRP A 6 -3.93 -7.98 -11.61
C TRP A 6 -3.54 -9.40 -11.20
N LEU A 7 -4.11 -9.92 -10.11
CA LEU A 7 -3.83 -11.26 -9.62
C LEU A 7 -4.51 -12.29 -10.54
N THR A 8 -3.74 -13.25 -11.04
CA THR A 8 -4.28 -14.37 -11.81
C THR A 8 -4.99 -15.36 -10.89
N GLU A 9 -5.79 -16.25 -11.47
CA GLU A 9 -6.39 -17.37 -10.75
C GLU A 9 -5.34 -18.18 -9.97
N ALA A 10 -4.23 -18.56 -10.62
CA ALA A 10 -3.12 -19.27 -9.99
C ALA A 10 -2.50 -18.48 -8.82
N GLY A 11 -2.31 -17.17 -8.97
CA GLY A 11 -1.78 -16.33 -7.89
C GLY A 11 -2.75 -16.22 -6.70
N ARG A 12 -4.06 -16.23 -6.98
CA ARG A 12 -5.09 -16.22 -5.93
C ARG A 12 -5.16 -17.53 -5.19
N GLN A 13 -5.09 -18.66 -5.90
CA GLN A 13 -5.06 -19.98 -5.29
C GLN A 13 -3.81 -20.15 -4.42
N GLN A 14 -2.64 -19.71 -4.89
CA GLN A 14 -1.40 -19.74 -4.09
C GLN A 14 -1.56 -18.94 -2.79
N ALA A 15 -2.11 -17.73 -2.85
CA ALA A 15 -2.37 -16.93 -1.64
C ALA A 15 -3.33 -17.64 -0.67
N TYR A 16 -4.38 -18.28 -1.19
CA TYR A 16 -5.31 -19.06 -0.39
C TYR A 16 -4.62 -20.26 0.26
N ASP A 17 -3.81 -21.01 -0.48
CA ASP A 17 -3.07 -22.16 0.01
C ASP A 17 -2.03 -21.76 1.09
N ASP A 18 -1.45 -20.56 0.95
CA ASP A 18 -0.55 -19.95 1.95
C ASP A 18 -1.29 -19.39 3.18
N GLY A 19 -2.62 -19.55 3.25
CA GLY A 19 -3.43 -19.19 4.41
C GLY A 19 -4.02 -17.77 4.39
N VAL A 20 -3.88 -17.02 3.29
CA VAL A 20 -4.54 -15.71 3.13
C VAL A 20 -6.04 -15.92 3.04
N ARG A 21 -6.80 -15.17 3.86
CA ARG A 21 -8.26 -15.18 3.86
C ARG A 21 -8.86 -13.80 3.66
N THR A 22 -8.09 -12.73 3.84
CA THR A 22 -8.58 -11.37 3.69
C THR A 22 -7.59 -10.50 2.92
N VAL A 23 -8.10 -9.75 1.95
CA VAL A 23 -7.40 -8.66 1.26
C VAL A 23 -8.02 -7.34 1.72
N ILE A 24 -7.22 -6.48 2.32
CA ILE A 24 -7.62 -5.11 2.68
C ILE A 24 -7.08 -4.15 1.64
N ASP A 25 -8.01 -3.51 0.93
CA ASP A 25 -7.72 -2.55 -0.13
C ASP A 25 -7.84 -1.13 0.40
N LEU A 26 -6.70 -0.45 0.48
CA LEU A 26 -6.54 0.88 1.02
C LEU A 26 -6.79 1.98 -0.03
N ARG A 27 -7.21 1.61 -1.24
CA ARG A 27 -7.52 2.57 -2.31
C ARG A 27 -8.78 3.36 -2.00
N ASN A 28 -8.79 4.62 -2.42
CA ASN A 28 -10.01 5.43 -2.37
C ASN A 28 -11.03 4.89 -3.38
N PRO A 29 -12.35 5.07 -3.17
CA PRO A 29 -13.38 4.48 -4.01
C PRO A 29 -13.21 4.71 -5.52
N GLY A 30 -12.74 5.89 -5.93
CA GLY A 30 -12.48 6.23 -7.34
C GLY A 30 -11.34 5.45 -8.00
N GLU A 31 -10.45 4.83 -7.22
CA GLU A 31 -9.31 4.05 -7.72
C GLU A 31 -9.62 2.55 -7.87
N VAL A 32 -10.77 2.09 -7.34
CA VAL A 32 -11.19 0.69 -7.35
C VAL A 32 -12.01 0.41 -8.61
N GLN A 33 -11.31 0.23 -9.72
CA GLN A 33 -11.92 -0.11 -11.01
C GLN A 33 -11.09 -1.16 -11.73
N ARG A 34 -11.75 -2.08 -12.44
CA ARG A 34 -11.09 -2.99 -13.37
C ARG A 34 -10.69 -2.25 -14.64
N ARG A 35 -9.62 -2.70 -15.27
CA ARG A 35 -9.12 -2.26 -16.57
C ARG A 35 -9.28 -3.41 -17.57
N ASP A 36 -9.36 -3.08 -18.85
CA ASP A 36 -9.46 -4.08 -19.93
C ASP A 36 -8.24 -5.02 -19.97
N THR A 37 -7.11 -4.59 -19.41
CA THR A 37 -5.88 -5.38 -19.32
C THR A 37 -5.84 -6.31 -18.10
N ASP A 38 -6.81 -6.25 -17.20
CA ASP A 38 -6.83 -7.07 -15.98
C ASP A 38 -7.32 -8.49 -16.31
N PRO A 39 -6.65 -9.56 -15.83
CA PRO A 39 -6.99 -10.94 -16.15
C PRO A 39 -8.41 -11.29 -15.71
N GLN A 40 -9.19 -11.95 -16.57
CA GLN A 40 -10.48 -12.51 -16.19
C GLN A 40 -10.24 -13.69 -15.24
N VAL A 41 -10.94 -13.71 -14.12
CA VAL A 41 -10.84 -14.73 -13.08
C VAL A 41 -12.26 -15.10 -12.70
N ASP A 42 -12.54 -16.40 -12.60
CA ASP A 42 -13.88 -16.91 -12.30
C ASP A 42 -14.35 -16.50 -10.90
N ASP A 43 -15.65 -16.19 -10.78
CA ASP A 43 -16.25 -15.69 -9.54
C ASP A 43 -16.11 -16.67 -8.36
N GLU A 44 -16.07 -17.97 -8.64
CA GLU A 44 -15.86 -19.02 -7.64
C GLU A 44 -14.47 -18.94 -7.03
N VAL A 45 -13.45 -18.68 -7.86
CA VAL A 45 -12.09 -18.43 -7.41
C VAL A 45 -12.05 -17.13 -6.61
N LEU A 46 -12.84 -16.11 -6.99
CA LEU A 46 -12.97 -14.84 -6.25
C LEU A 46 -13.64 -14.99 -4.88
N ALA A 47 -14.46 -16.02 -4.64
CA ALA A 47 -15.18 -16.18 -3.38
C ALA A 47 -14.28 -16.63 -2.20
N GLY A 48 -13.11 -17.24 -2.45
CA GLY A 48 -12.29 -17.85 -1.39
C GLY A 48 -11.49 -16.88 -0.50
N ILE A 49 -11.44 -15.59 -0.84
CA ILE A 49 -10.69 -14.58 -0.07
C ILE A 49 -11.58 -13.35 0.02
N ASP A 50 -11.86 -12.93 1.26
CA ASP A 50 -12.67 -11.75 1.54
C ASP A 50 -11.95 -10.48 1.14
N VAL A 51 -12.70 -9.52 0.64
CA VAL A 51 -12.17 -8.21 0.25
C VAL A 51 -12.80 -7.14 1.12
N VAL A 52 -11.97 -6.43 1.87
CA VAL A 52 -12.39 -5.29 2.70
C VAL A 52 -11.87 -4.00 2.07
N LEU A 53 -12.77 -3.08 1.75
CA LEU A 53 -12.41 -1.73 1.31
C LEU A 53 -12.21 -0.86 2.55
N ALA A 54 -10.99 -0.38 2.78
CA ALA A 54 -10.64 0.42 3.95
C ALA A 54 -9.64 1.53 3.58
N PRO A 55 -10.10 2.59 2.87
CA PRO A 55 -9.23 3.72 2.53
C PRO A 55 -8.67 4.38 3.80
N THR A 56 -7.41 4.82 3.75
CA THR A 56 -6.72 5.47 4.88
C THR A 56 -6.88 6.98 4.89
N GLU A 57 -7.50 7.55 3.87
CA GLU A 57 -7.59 9.00 3.67
C GLU A 57 -8.89 9.40 2.98
N ASP A 58 -9.11 10.71 2.89
CA ASP A 58 -10.12 11.30 2.03
C ASP A 58 -9.44 12.28 1.05
N PRO A 59 -9.36 11.97 -0.25
CA PRO A 59 -8.71 12.85 -1.23
C PRO A 59 -9.48 14.16 -1.46
N ASP A 60 -10.74 14.26 -1.03
CA ASP A 60 -11.55 15.47 -1.15
C ASP A 60 -11.44 16.41 0.05
N ASP A 61 -10.82 15.96 1.15
CA ASP A 61 -10.59 16.78 2.33
C ASP A 61 -9.69 17.99 2.02
N PRO A 62 -10.14 19.24 2.32
CA PRO A 62 -9.37 20.44 1.98
C PRO A 62 -8.03 20.55 2.69
N GLU A 63 -7.93 20.10 3.95
CA GLU A 63 -6.71 20.20 4.74
C GLU A 63 -5.69 19.17 4.26
N PHE A 64 -6.13 17.93 4.02
CA PHE A 64 -5.31 16.89 3.43
C PHE A 64 -4.74 17.31 2.07
N LYS A 65 -5.56 17.89 1.18
CA LYS A 65 -5.09 18.41 -0.12
C LYS A 65 -4.07 19.53 0.00
N ALA A 66 -4.12 20.32 1.07
CA ALA A 66 -3.19 21.42 1.29
C ALA A 66 -1.83 20.93 1.82
N ILE A 67 -1.81 19.82 2.58
CA ILE A 67 -0.61 19.28 3.24
C ILE A 67 0.04 18.20 2.38
N CYS A 68 -0.73 17.23 1.89
CA CYS A 68 -0.25 16.06 1.16
C CYS A 68 -0.35 16.30 -0.35
N VAL A 69 0.68 16.93 -0.93
CA VAL A 69 0.71 17.31 -2.34
C VAL A 69 1.67 16.42 -3.13
N PRO A 70 1.24 15.81 -4.25
CA PRO A 70 -0.08 15.88 -4.89
C PRO A 70 -1.15 14.96 -4.27
N TYR A 71 -0.74 14.02 -3.43
CA TYR A 71 -1.55 13.11 -2.60
C TYR A 71 -0.60 12.47 -1.57
N LEU A 72 -1.04 11.47 -0.80
CA LEU A 72 -0.14 10.72 0.09
C LEU A 72 0.88 9.88 -0.70
N ASN A 73 2.04 10.47 -0.98
CA ASN A 73 3.14 9.86 -1.73
C ASN A 73 4.51 9.96 -1.03
N ASP A 74 4.52 10.43 0.24
CA ASP A 74 5.73 10.65 1.02
C ASP A 74 5.47 10.34 2.52
N PRO A 75 6.39 9.65 3.23
CA PRO A 75 6.24 9.35 4.66
C PRO A 75 6.13 10.57 5.58
N SER A 76 6.63 11.74 5.18
CA SER A 76 6.48 12.98 5.94
C SER A 76 5.02 13.36 6.19
N CYS A 77 4.11 12.89 5.33
CA CYS A 77 2.68 13.12 5.45
C CYS A 77 1.96 12.14 6.39
N TYR A 78 2.64 11.12 6.94
CA TYR A 78 2.01 10.05 7.73
C TYR A 78 1.40 10.57 9.04
N ALA A 79 2.11 11.47 9.73
CA ALA A 79 1.62 12.05 10.97
C ALA A 79 0.37 12.92 10.73
N ASP A 80 0.35 13.70 9.65
CA ASP A 80 -0.81 14.50 9.27
C ASP A 80 -1.99 13.62 8.83
N ASN A 81 -1.73 12.57 8.04
CA ASN A 81 -2.76 11.60 7.68
C ASN A 81 -3.39 10.95 8.93
N ALA A 82 -2.58 10.51 9.89
CA ALA A 82 -3.06 9.91 11.13
C ALA A 82 -3.82 10.89 12.03
N ARG A 83 -3.43 12.18 12.02
CA ARG A 83 -4.15 13.24 12.73
C ARG A 83 -5.50 13.54 12.09
N LEU A 84 -5.57 13.55 10.77
CA LEU A 84 -6.78 13.90 10.01
C LEU A 84 -7.79 12.76 9.95
N PHE A 85 -7.32 11.51 9.83
CA PHE A 85 -8.19 10.34 9.60
C PHE A 85 -7.96 9.18 10.59
N PRO A 86 -7.91 9.44 11.91
CA PRO A 86 -7.63 8.39 12.90
C PRO A 86 -8.68 7.26 12.86
N GLU A 87 -9.94 7.56 12.56
CA GLU A 87 -11.01 6.57 12.44
C GLU A 87 -10.83 5.64 11.23
N LYS A 88 -10.25 6.13 10.13
CA LYS A 88 -9.93 5.31 8.95
C LYS A 88 -8.80 4.34 9.27
N LEU A 89 -7.74 4.80 9.92
CA LEU A 89 -6.67 3.93 10.40
C LEU A 89 -7.20 2.88 11.37
N ALA A 90 -8.01 3.30 12.36
CA ALA A 90 -8.63 2.37 13.29
C ALA A 90 -9.51 1.32 12.58
N ALA A 91 -10.20 1.68 11.49
CA ALA A 91 -10.98 0.74 10.70
C ALA A 91 -10.10 -0.33 10.01
N VAL A 92 -8.94 0.06 9.47
CA VAL A 92 -7.97 -0.91 8.90
C VAL A 92 -7.52 -1.90 9.98
N PHE A 93 -7.10 -1.41 11.15
CA PHE A 93 -6.62 -2.28 12.23
C PHE A 93 -7.71 -3.21 12.78
N LYS A 94 -8.97 -2.73 12.87
CA LYS A 94 -10.11 -3.58 13.23
C LYS A 94 -10.36 -4.67 12.18
N ALA A 95 -10.24 -4.34 10.89
CA ALA A 95 -10.38 -5.33 9.82
C ALA A 95 -9.27 -6.38 9.86
N ILE A 96 -8.03 -5.97 10.14
CA ILE A 96 -6.91 -6.91 10.36
C ILE A 96 -7.21 -7.83 11.55
N ALA A 97 -7.60 -7.26 12.69
CA ALA A 97 -7.87 -8.03 13.91
C ALA A 97 -9.06 -8.99 13.78
N ALA A 98 -10.03 -8.68 12.92
CA ALA A 98 -11.21 -9.51 12.68
C ALA A 98 -10.99 -10.59 11.60
N ALA A 99 -9.87 -10.55 10.86
CA ALA A 99 -9.63 -11.47 9.76
C ALA A 99 -9.48 -12.92 10.25
N PRO A 100 -10.11 -13.91 9.59
CA PRO A 100 -10.10 -15.30 10.02
C PRO A 100 -8.80 -16.05 9.66
N GLY A 101 -7.78 -15.37 9.12
CA GLY A 101 -6.53 -15.96 8.65
C GLY A 101 -5.53 -14.90 8.21
N GLY A 102 -4.63 -15.26 7.30
CA GLY A 102 -3.63 -14.34 6.76
C GLY A 102 -4.27 -13.14 6.06
N VAL A 103 -3.65 -11.97 6.22
CA VAL A 103 -4.12 -10.70 5.65
C VAL A 103 -3.11 -10.16 4.65
N VAL A 104 -3.58 -9.74 3.48
CA VAL A 104 -2.81 -8.94 2.53
C VAL A 104 -3.35 -7.51 2.53
N ILE A 105 -2.50 -6.54 2.87
CA ILE A 105 -2.81 -5.11 2.72
C ILE A 105 -2.22 -4.59 1.41
N HIS A 106 -2.98 -3.82 0.65
CA HIS A 106 -2.46 -3.19 -0.57
C HIS A 106 -3.09 -1.81 -0.82
N CYS A 107 -2.44 -1.03 -1.68
CA CYS A 107 -3.00 0.19 -2.26
C CYS A 107 -2.77 0.16 -3.79
N GLY A 108 -2.69 1.32 -4.46
CA GLY A 108 -2.38 1.36 -5.89
C GLY A 108 -0.96 0.86 -6.21
N ALA A 109 0.04 1.47 -5.55
CA ALA A 109 1.46 1.20 -5.77
C ALA A 109 2.04 0.14 -4.81
N GLY A 110 1.45 -0.03 -3.63
CA GLY A 110 2.00 -0.85 -2.55
C GLY A 110 3.14 -0.17 -1.79
N ARG A 111 3.16 1.16 -1.73
CA ARG A 111 4.26 1.99 -1.17
C ARG A 111 3.79 2.86 -0.02
N ASP A 112 2.97 3.87 -0.29
CA ASP A 112 2.68 4.93 0.69
C ASP A 112 1.58 4.53 1.68
N ARG A 113 0.32 4.40 1.23
CA ARG A 113 -0.80 3.97 2.09
C ARG A 113 -0.56 2.59 2.73
N SER A 114 0.02 1.66 1.96
CA SER A 114 0.45 0.36 2.49
C SER A 114 1.61 0.49 3.47
N GLY A 115 2.57 1.38 3.20
CA GLY A 115 3.72 1.64 4.06
C GLY A 115 3.34 2.31 5.37
N LEU A 116 2.35 3.20 5.38
CA LEU A 116 1.78 3.77 6.60
C LEU A 116 1.25 2.68 7.53
N ILE A 117 0.39 1.81 7.01
CA ILE A 117 -0.17 0.70 7.79
C ILE A 117 0.91 -0.31 8.19
N ALA A 118 1.83 -0.65 7.28
CA ALA A 118 2.94 -1.56 7.57
C ALA A 118 3.85 -1.01 8.69
N ALA A 119 4.23 0.27 8.62
CA ALA A 119 5.07 0.90 9.63
C ALA A 119 4.39 0.88 11.01
N MET A 120 3.09 1.19 11.09
CA MET A 120 2.35 1.14 12.35
C MET A 120 2.23 -0.30 12.90
N LEU A 121 2.06 -1.31 12.03
CA LEU A 121 2.02 -2.71 12.45
C LEU A 121 3.37 -3.21 12.96
N GLN A 122 4.46 -2.81 12.30
CA GLN A 122 5.83 -3.16 12.68
C GLN A 122 6.22 -2.49 14.01
N ASP A 123 5.89 -1.21 14.20
CA ASP A 123 6.07 -0.51 15.48
C ASP A 123 5.29 -1.21 16.60
N LEU A 124 4.03 -1.59 16.36
CA LEU A 124 3.23 -2.36 17.31
C LEU A 124 3.84 -3.74 17.62
N ALA A 125 4.55 -4.34 16.67
CA ALA A 125 5.27 -5.61 16.85
C ALA A 125 6.62 -5.44 17.57
N GLY A 126 7.08 -4.20 17.77
CA GLY A 126 8.35 -3.88 18.42
C GLY A 126 9.57 -3.86 17.49
N ASP A 127 9.37 -3.72 16.18
CA ASP A 127 10.46 -3.51 15.23
C ASP A 127 11.17 -2.18 15.51
N SER A 128 12.46 -2.11 15.18
CA SER A 128 13.21 -0.85 15.29
C SER A 128 12.83 0.13 14.18
N ASP A 129 13.01 1.44 14.41
CA ASP A 129 12.87 2.48 13.37
C ASP A 129 13.67 2.13 12.11
N GLN A 130 14.83 1.52 12.28
CA GLN A 130 15.69 1.10 11.19
C GLN A 130 15.09 -0.06 10.38
N ASP A 131 14.43 -1.03 11.02
CA ASP A 131 13.79 -2.16 10.33
C ASP A 131 12.51 -1.72 9.62
N ILE A 132 11.74 -0.83 10.25
CA ILE A 132 10.57 -0.18 9.65
C ILE A 132 10.98 0.61 8.40
N ALA A 133 12.02 1.44 8.51
CA ALA A 133 12.55 2.19 7.39
C ALA A 133 13.06 1.28 6.26
N GLN A 134 13.73 0.16 6.60
CA GLN A 134 14.15 -0.83 5.61
C GLN A 134 12.95 -1.47 4.87
N GLY A 135 11.86 -1.78 5.58
CA GLY A 135 10.62 -2.27 4.98
C GLY A 135 10.06 -1.29 3.96
N TYR A 136 9.98 0.00 4.31
CA TYR A 136 9.57 1.05 3.37
C TYR A 136 10.52 1.16 2.15
N GLN A 137 11.83 1.06 2.37
CA GLN A 137 12.82 1.08 1.28
C GLN A 137 12.63 -0.08 0.29
N LEU A 138 12.25 -1.27 0.75
CA LEU A 138 11.94 -2.39 -0.13
C LEU A 138 10.71 -2.10 -1.02
N ALA A 139 9.66 -1.51 -0.45
CA ALA A 139 8.49 -1.08 -1.20
C ALA A 139 8.83 0.00 -2.25
N MET A 140 9.63 1.00 -1.86
CA MET A 140 10.17 2.03 -2.76
C MET A 140 10.94 1.43 -3.94
N ARG A 141 11.85 0.48 -3.68
CA ARG A 141 12.62 -0.19 -4.75
C ARG A 141 11.71 -0.98 -5.69
N GLY A 142 10.72 -1.69 -5.14
CA GLY A 142 9.78 -2.49 -5.91
C GLY A 142 8.94 -1.67 -6.89
N ILE A 143 8.39 -0.53 -6.45
CA ILE A 143 7.64 0.36 -7.34
C ILE A 143 8.56 1.15 -8.29
N ASN A 144 9.75 1.54 -7.85
CA ASN A 144 10.73 2.20 -8.71
C ASN A 144 11.09 1.34 -9.92
N GLU A 145 11.36 0.05 -9.69
CA GLU A 145 11.64 -0.91 -10.77
C GLU A 145 10.45 -1.08 -11.72
N ARG A 146 9.22 -0.98 -11.21
CA ARG A 146 8.02 -0.95 -12.08
C ARG A 146 8.03 0.26 -13.00
N HIS A 147 8.43 1.44 -12.53
CA HIS A 147 8.52 2.63 -13.40
C HIS A 147 9.56 2.49 -14.52
N ARG A 148 10.58 1.63 -14.35
CA ARG A 148 11.56 1.32 -15.40
C ARG A 148 10.96 0.54 -16.58
N THR A 149 10.00 -0.33 -16.28
CA THR A 149 9.49 -1.33 -17.23
C THR A 149 8.07 -1.05 -17.71
N HIS A 150 7.33 -0.17 -17.03
CA HIS A 150 5.94 0.13 -17.37
C HIS A 150 5.87 1.09 -18.57
N PRO A 151 5.10 0.76 -19.64
CA PRO A 151 5.08 1.55 -20.87
C PRO A 151 4.39 2.91 -20.70
N THR A 152 3.55 3.06 -19.68
CA THR A 152 2.85 4.32 -19.38
C THR A 152 3.53 4.99 -18.18
N PRO A 153 4.12 6.19 -18.38
CA PRO A 153 4.69 6.97 -17.29
C PRO A 153 3.64 7.31 -16.23
N HIS A 154 4.05 7.30 -14.96
CA HIS A 154 3.21 7.79 -13.88
C HIS A 154 3.30 9.34 -13.86
N PRO A 155 2.19 10.07 -13.62
CA PRO A 155 2.19 11.54 -13.70
C PRO A 155 3.11 12.22 -12.67
N HIS A 156 3.33 11.58 -11.52
CA HIS A 156 4.08 12.17 -10.40
C HIS A 156 5.31 11.37 -9.97
N ASP A 157 5.49 10.16 -10.51
CA ASP A 157 6.60 9.27 -10.14
C ASP A 157 7.32 8.81 -11.41
N ARG A 158 8.64 8.63 -11.33
CA ARG A 158 9.46 8.11 -12.42
C ARG A 158 10.54 7.19 -11.88
N PHE A 159 11.15 6.41 -12.78
CA PHE A 159 12.31 5.63 -12.41
C PHE A 159 13.46 6.55 -11.94
N LEU A 160 14.05 6.21 -10.81
CA LEU A 160 15.24 6.81 -10.23
C LEU A 160 16.35 5.77 -10.18
N ASP A 161 17.55 6.14 -10.64
CA ASP A 161 18.71 5.26 -10.52
C ASP A 161 19.25 5.20 -9.07
N GLU A 162 20.15 4.26 -8.83
CA GLU A 162 20.75 4.06 -7.50
C GLU A 162 21.46 5.32 -6.99
N ALA A 163 22.12 6.06 -7.88
CA ALA A 163 22.81 7.31 -7.52
C ALA A 163 21.83 8.38 -7.02
N THR A 164 20.62 8.42 -7.56
CA THR A 164 19.56 9.34 -7.15
C THR A 164 18.85 8.88 -5.88
N MET A 165 18.64 7.58 -5.69
CA MET A 165 17.95 7.06 -4.51
C MET A 165 18.85 6.94 -3.27
N ALA A 166 20.14 6.62 -3.43
CA ALA A 166 21.07 6.39 -2.33
C ALA A 166 21.15 7.51 -1.28
N PRO A 167 21.09 8.80 -1.66
CA PRO A 167 21.04 9.90 -0.69
C PRO A 167 19.76 9.92 0.15
N CYS A 168 18.63 9.44 -0.38
CA CYS A 168 17.32 9.47 0.28
C CYS A 168 17.21 8.46 1.44
N TRP A 169 18.11 7.47 1.50
CA TRP A 169 18.13 6.45 2.55
C TRP A 169 19.13 6.71 3.66
N ARG A 170 19.95 7.76 3.51
CA ARG A 170 20.87 8.16 4.56
C ARG A 170 20.04 8.72 5.69
N THR A 171 19.66 7.85 6.62
CA THR A 171 19.19 8.24 7.94
C THR A 171 20.17 9.28 8.46
N ALA A 172 19.67 10.44 8.88
CA ALA A 172 20.44 11.26 9.81
C ALA A 172 20.80 10.31 10.95
N ALA A 173 22.09 9.96 11.06
CA ALA A 173 22.58 9.18 12.18
C ALA A 173 22.06 9.89 13.43
N ALA A 174 21.31 9.17 14.26
CA ALA A 174 20.75 9.69 15.50
C ALA A 174 21.85 10.48 16.23
N ALA A 175 21.61 11.78 16.41
CA ALA A 175 22.43 12.66 17.24
C ALA A 175 22.04 12.49 18.70
#